data_AF-A0A9D6L3Y2-F1
#
_entry.id   AF-A0A9D6L3Y2-F1
#
_cell.length_a   1.000
_cell.length_b   1.000
_cell.length_c   1.000
_cell.angle_alpha   90.00
_cell.angle_beta   90.00
_cell.angle_gamma   90.00
#
_symmetry.space_group_name_H-M   'P 1'
#
loop_
_entity.id
_entity.type
_entity.pdbx_description
1 polymer ?
#
loop_
_entity_poly.entity_id
_entity_poly.type
_entity_poly.pdbx_seq_one_letter_code
_entity_poly.pdbx_strand_id
1 'polypeptide(L)'
;EDVLALILRNVRTPREREGDLTAQIAACRIGERRLAEMVGKYGHREVQAYERHLLEYSARMTRAMLKKIPDGTYRAEDFLDSDGIAPQRLRIAVTIRKRGARAEVDFTGSAPQCAGSINAVEAITWSAVFYVFRCLLDEQVPATSGLMRPIRVVAPQGSIVNARPPAAVAGGNVETSQRIVDTLFRALARAVPTRIPAASQGTMNNLTFGGADTRHSGEPFAYYETIAGGMGARPGLDGLSGIHTHMTNSLNSPVEVLEHAYPLRVRKYGLRRGSGGKGRWRGGDGIVREIELLAETQVGLLCDRRETSPYGLSGGAPGAKGKNELVVKGKAKRLAAKCSFYAPAGALVRVETPGGGGWGPPRRTQGRRKT
;
A
#
# COMPACT_ATOMS: atom_id res chain seq x y z
N GLU A 1 16.67 30.05 -6.45
CA GLU A 1 17.82 29.14 -6.24
C GLU A 1 18.05 28.86 -4.76
N ASP A 2 18.02 29.86 -3.89
CA ASP A 2 18.22 29.70 -2.43
C ASP A 2 17.34 28.65 -1.74
N VAL A 3 16.06 28.57 -2.11
CA VAL A 3 15.13 27.56 -1.57
C VAL A 3 15.56 26.14 -1.95
N LEU A 4 15.99 25.94 -3.21
CA LEU A 4 16.47 24.64 -3.66
C LEU A 4 17.76 24.27 -2.93
N ALA A 5 18.70 25.20 -2.80
CA ALA A 5 19.93 24.98 -2.06
C ALA A 5 19.66 24.59 -0.59
N LEU A 6 18.70 25.24 0.07
CA LEU A 6 18.28 24.88 1.44
C LEU A 6 17.78 23.43 1.51
N ILE A 7 16.92 23.01 0.59
CA ILE A 7 16.39 21.64 0.54
C ILE A 7 17.52 20.65 0.29
N LEU A 8 18.38 20.91 -0.70
CA LEU A 8 19.46 20.01 -1.11
C LEU A 8 20.53 19.84 -0.01
N ARG A 9 20.74 20.84 0.85
CA ARG A 9 21.63 20.72 2.03
C ARG A 9 21.08 19.81 3.13
N ASN A 10 19.78 19.50 3.13
CA ASN A 10 19.10 18.74 4.18
C ASN A 10 18.73 17.31 3.76
N VAL A 11 19.33 16.79 2.67
CA VAL A 11 19.07 15.44 2.15
C VAL A 11 20.38 14.69 1.91
N ARG A 12 20.34 13.36 1.97
CA ARG A 12 21.53 12.50 1.81
C ARG A 12 22.02 12.39 0.36
N THR A 13 21.11 12.45 -0.61
CA THR A 13 21.42 12.30 -2.04
C THR A 13 20.99 13.54 -2.86
N PRO A 14 21.66 14.70 -2.67
CA PRO A 14 21.20 15.97 -3.24
C PRO A 14 21.06 15.97 -4.77
N ARG A 15 21.98 15.33 -5.50
CA ARG A 15 21.90 15.26 -6.97
C ARG A 15 20.65 14.53 -7.45
N GLU A 16 20.31 13.40 -6.83
CA GLU A 16 19.08 12.67 -7.14
C GLU A 16 17.84 13.50 -6.80
N ARG A 17 17.82 14.15 -5.63
CA ARG A 17 16.68 14.98 -5.19
C ARG A 17 16.47 16.19 -6.09
N GLU A 18 17.54 16.81 -6.57
CA GLU A 18 17.47 17.89 -7.55
C GLU A 18 16.87 17.41 -8.88
N GLY A 19 17.29 16.24 -9.36
CA GLY A 19 16.71 15.59 -10.54
C GLY A 19 15.20 15.36 -10.39
N ASP A 20 14.77 14.79 -9.26
CA ASP A 20 13.36 14.54 -8.94
C ASP A 20 12.54 15.85 -8.93
N LEU A 21 13.03 16.90 -8.26
CA LEU A 21 12.35 18.19 -8.17
C LEU A 21 12.28 18.87 -9.54
N THR A 22 13.36 18.83 -10.31
CA THR A 22 13.41 19.41 -11.66
C THR A 22 12.45 18.70 -12.61
N ALA A 23 12.38 17.37 -12.54
CA ALA A 23 11.42 16.58 -13.32
C ALA A 23 9.97 16.93 -12.97
N GLN A 24 9.65 17.09 -11.68
CA GLN A 24 8.32 17.53 -11.23
C GLN A 24 7.97 18.93 -11.76
N ILE A 25 8.91 19.88 -11.68
CA ILE A 25 8.72 21.24 -12.23
C ILE A 25 8.48 21.17 -13.75
N ALA A 26 9.27 20.37 -14.47
CA ALA A 26 9.11 20.21 -15.91
C ALA A 26 7.72 19.62 -16.27
N ALA A 27 7.26 18.62 -15.53
CA ALA A 27 5.92 18.04 -15.72
C ALA A 27 4.81 19.08 -15.50
N CYS A 28 4.90 19.88 -14.42
CA CYS A 28 3.94 20.96 -14.16
C CYS A 28 3.92 22.01 -15.28
N ARG A 29 5.09 22.42 -15.80
CA ARG A 29 5.19 23.37 -16.92
C ARG A 29 4.56 22.84 -18.20
N ILE A 30 4.68 21.53 -18.47
CA ILE A 30 3.98 20.90 -19.60
C ILE A 30 2.47 20.97 -19.37
N GLY A 31 1.99 20.65 -18.17
CA GLY A 31 0.57 20.73 -17.80
C GLY A 31 0.00 22.14 -17.98
N GLU A 32 0.72 23.15 -17.47
CA GLU A 32 0.39 24.57 -17.63
C GLU A 32 0.26 24.95 -19.11
N ARG A 33 1.27 24.63 -19.92
CA ARG A 33 1.26 24.93 -21.35
C ARG A 33 0.08 24.28 -22.07
N ARG A 34 -0.19 22.99 -21.82
CA ARG A 34 -1.31 22.28 -22.45
C ARG A 34 -2.66 22.85 -22.02
N LEU A 35 -2.80 23.25 -20.77
CA LEU A 35 -4.02 23.91 -20.29
C LEU A 35 -4.20 25.28 -20.97
N ALA A 36 -3.13 26.07 -21.10
CA ALA A 36 -3.16 27.35 -21.81
C ALA A 36 -3.52 27.18 -23.31
N GLU A 37 -2.97 26.17 -23.99
CA GLU A 37 -3.33 25.82 -25.36
C GLU A 37 -4.82 25.47 -25.50
N MET A 38 -5.37 24.70 -24.55
CA MET A 38 -6.80 24.38 -24.52
C MET A 38 -7.67 25.63 -24.31
N VAL A 39 -7.27 26.51 -23.38
CA VAL A 39 -7.98 27.77 -23.12
C VAL A 39 -7.91 28.71 -24.33
N GLY A 40 -6.77 28.78 -25.01
CA GLY A 40 -6.63 29.58 -26.23
C GLY A 40 -7.50 29.07 -27.39
N LYS A 41 -7.64 27.74 -27.53
CA LYS A 41 -8.43 27.12 -28.61
C LYS A 41 -9.95 27.15 -28.36
N TYR A 42 -10.38 26.86 -27.14
CA TYR A 42 -11.79 26.66 -26.81
C TYR A 42 -12.40 27.80 -25.96
N GLY A 43 -11.58 28.68 -25.41
CA GLY A 43 -11.99 29.73 -24.50
C GLY A 43 -12.10 29.24 -23.05
N HIS A 44 -11.79 30.12 -22.11
CA HIS A 44 -11.76 29.82 -20.67
C HIS A 44 -13.11 29.28 -20.15
N ARG A 45 -14.23 29.88 -20.58
CA ARG A 45 -15.58 29.49 -20.14
C ARG A 45 -15.92 28.04 -20.49
N GLU A 46 -15.55 27.62 -21.70
CA GLU A 46 -15.83 26.27 -22.20
C GLU A 46 -15.00 25.23 -21.45
N VAL A 47 -13.69 25.47 -21.30
CA VAL A 47 -12.79 24.59 -20.53
C VAL A 47 -13.30 24.39 -19.11
N GLN A 48 -13.64 25.48 -18.42
CA GLN A 48 -14.14 25.43 -17.06
C GLN A 48 -15.52 24.73 -16.96
N ALA A 49 -16.36 24.82 -18.00
CA ALA A 49 -17.61 24.09 -18.06
C ALA A 49 -17.37 22.57 -18.15
N TYR A 50 -16.43 22.12 -18.99
CA TYR A 50 -16.08 20.71 -19.09
C TYR A 50 -15.41 20.15 -17.83
N GLU A 51 -14.60 20.94 -17.13
CA GLU A 51 -14.08 20.56 -15.81
C GLU A 51 -15.22 20.23 -14.83
N ARG A 52 -16.24 21.10 -14.77
CA ARG A 52 -17.44 20.84 -13.96
C ARG A 52 -18.20 19.62 -14.44
N HIS A 53 -18.37 19.44 -15.75
CA HIS A 53 -19.03 18.26 -16.32
C HIS A 53 -18.32 16.95 -15.95
N LEU A 54 -16.98 16.91 -15.94
CA LEU A 54 -16.21 15.74 -15.50
C LEU A 54 -16.43 15.41 -14.02
N LEU A 55 -16.47 16.45 -13.17
CA LEU A 55 -16.76 16.28 -11.75
C LEU A 55 -18.20 15.79 -11.53
N GLU A 56 -19.20 16.36 -12.21
CA GLU A 56 -20.58 15.91 -12.10
C GLU A 56 -20.80 14.50 -12.67
N TYR A 57 -20.13 14.17 -13.78
CA TYR A 57 -20.19 12.85 -14.39
C TYR A 57 -19.72 11.78 -13.41
N SER A 58 -18.53 11.94 -12.84
CA SER A 58 -17.98 11.00 -11.86
C SER A 58 -18.85 10.88 -10.60
N ALA A 59 -19.44 11.99 -10.13
CA ALA A 59 -20.38 11.99 -9.01
C ALA A 59 -21.65 11.20 -9.34
N ARG A 60 -22.21 11.38 -10.54
CA ARG A 60 -23.39 10.65 -11.03
C ARG A 60 -23.11 9.15 -11.13
N MET A 61 -21.97 8.76 -11.68
CA MET A 61 -21.56 7.35 -11.76
C MET A 61 -21.43 6.73 -10.37
N THR A 62 -20.83 7.44 -9.42
CA THR A 62 -20.74 6.96 -8.04
C THR A 62 -22.10 6.83 -7.38
N ARG A 63 -23.00 7.81 -7.55
CA ARG A 63 -24.39 7.72 -7.07
C ARG A 63 -25.12 6.51 -7.65
N ALA A 64 -24.95 6.22 -8.94
CA ALA A 64 -25.55 5.07 -9.59
C ALA A 64 -25.01 3.73 -9.03
N MET A 65 -23.69 3.63 -8.83
CA MET A 65 -23.07 2.48 -8.20
C MET A 65 -23.53 2.30 -6.76
N LEU A 66 -23.59 3.38 -5.97
CA LEU A 66 -24.07 3.33 -4.58
C LEU A 66 -25.50 2.81 -4.51
N LYS A 67 -26.40 3.19 -5.43
CA LYS A 67 -27.78 2.65 -5.46
C LYS A 67 -27.84 1.12 -5.59
N LYS A 68 -26.84 0.48 -6.20
CA LYS A 68 -26.76 -0.99 -6.34
C LYS A 68 -26.31 -1.71 -5.07
N ILE A 69 -25.69 -1.01 -4.13
CA ILE A 69 -25.33 -1.58 -2.81
C ILE A 69 -26.61 -1.60 -1.95
N PRO A 70 -26.92 -2.62 -1.13
CA PRO A 70 -28.08 -2.57 -0.25
C PRO A 70 -27.95 -1.47 0.82
N ASP A 71 -29.07 -0.86 1.20
CA ASP A 71 -29.09 0.06 2.35
C ASP A 71 -28.78 -0.68 3.65
N GLY A 72 -27.91 -0.11 4.49
CA GLY A 72 -27.47 -0.79 5.70
C GLY A 72 -26.34 -0.10 6.43
N THR A 73 -25.95 -0.71 7.54
CA THR A 73 -24.80 -0.30 8.35
C THR A 73 -23.82 -1.46 8.44
N TYR A 74 -22.66 -1.31 7.82
CA TYR A 74 -21.65 -2.35 7.70
C TYR A 74 -20.43 -1.99 8.54
N ARG A 75 -20.03 -2.88 9.44
CA ARG A 75 -18.92 -2.65 10.37
C ARG A 75 -17.81 -3.66 10.14
N ALA A 76 -16.58 -3.21 10.23
CA ALA A 76 -15.42 -4.09 10.29
C ALA A 76 -14.29 -3.43 11.09
N GLU A 77 -13.39 -4.28 11.54
CA GLU A 77 -12.11 -3.85 12.11
C GLU A 77 -10.99 -4.78 11.65
N ASP A 78 -9.78 -4.24 11.64
CA ASP A 78 -8.52 -4.96 11.45
C ASP A 78 -7.43 -4.21 12.23
N PHE A 79 -6.24 -4.78 12.36
CA PHE A 79 -5.20 -4.31 13.27
C PHE A 79 -3.83 -4.26 12.60
N LEU A 80 -3.12 -3.14 12.75
CA LEU A 80 -1.68 -3.08 12.51
C LEU A 80 -0.97 -3.85 13.63
N ASP A 81 0.09 -4.57 13.29
CA ASP A 81 0.78 -5.47 14.23
C ASP A 81 1.39 -4.70 15.41
N SER A 82 1.98 -3.53 15.14
CA SER A 82 2.59 -2.61 16.11
C SER A 82 2.96 -1.28 15.44
N ASP A 83 3.32 -0.26 16.23
CA ASP A 83 3.91 1.00 15.72
C ASP A 83 5.44 0.98 15.55
N GLY A 84 6.08 -0.12 15.96
CA GLY A 84 7.54 -0.28 15.92
C GLY A 84 8.26 0.24 17.16
N ILE A 85 7.54 0.84 18.12
CA ILE A 85 8.06 1.27 19.42
C ILE A 85 7.45 0.40 20.53
N ALA A 86 6.13 0.31 20.56
CA ALA A 86 5.38 -0.54 21.47
C ALA A 86 4.83 -1.78 20.74
N PRO A 87 4.78 -2.96 21.38
CA PRO A 87 4.30 -4.20 20.74
C PRO A 87 2.78 -4.25 20.59
N GLN A 88 2.03 -3.23 21.01
CA GLN A 88 0.57 -3.24 21.00
C GLN A 88 0.02 -3.17 19.58
N ARG A 89 -1.01 -3.96 19.30
CA ARG A 89 -1.75 -3.86 18.05
C ARG A 89 -2.58 -2.58 18.02
N LEU A 90 -2.66 -1.96 16.84
CA LEU A 90 -3.38 -0.70 16.65
C LEU A 90 -4.60 -0.94 15.77
N ARG A 91 -5.77 -0.65 16.34
CA ARG A 91 -7.07 -0.90 15.71
C ARG A 91 -7.37 0.12 14.61
N ILE A 92 -7.81 -0.38 13.46
CA ILE A 92 -8.54 0.38 12.44
C ILE A 92 -9.97 -0.11 12.46
N ALA A 93 -10.91 0.76 12.80
CA ALA A 93 -12.34 0.44 12.86
C ALA A 93 -13.08 1.29 11.84
N VAL A 94 -14.01 0.68 11.10
CA VAL A 94 -14.85 1.40 10.14
C VAL A 94 -16.31 1.02 10.26
N THR A 95 -17.18 2.02 10.17
CA THR A 95 -18.62 1.89 9.99
C THR A 95 -19.03 2.57 8.69
N ILE A 96 -19.58 1.81 7.75
CA ILE A 96 -20.13 2.31 6.49
C ILE A 96 -21.65 2.37 6.61
N ARG A 97 -22.22 3.56 6.59
CA ARG A 97 -23.68 3.79 6.57
C ARG A 97 -24.08 4.13 5.13
N LYS A 98 -24.69 3.16 4.43
CA LYS A 98 -25.16 3.33 3.05
C LYS A 98 -26.66 3.64 3.06
N ARG A 99 -27.07 4.77 2.47
CA ARG A 99 -28.49 5.16 2.29
C ARG A 99 -28.72 5.71 0.89
N GLY A 100 -29.58 5.04 0.11
CA GLY A 100 -29.89 5.43 -1.26
C GLY A 100 -28.65 5.62 -2.13
N ALA A 101 -28.41 6.86 -2.58
CA ALA A 101 -27.28 7.24 -3.42
C ALA A 101 -26.15 7.96 -2.66
N ARG A 102 -26.05 7.75 -1.34
CA ARG A 102 -25.03 8.33 -0.46
C ARG A 102 -24.44 7.27 0.47
N ALA A 103 -23.20 7.49 0.86
CA ALA A 103 -22.54 6.71 1.89
C ALA A 103 -21.82 7.64 2.89
N GLU A 104 -21.80 7.24 4.15
CA GLU A 104 -20.91 7.80 5.16
C GLU A 104 -19.94 6.70 5.61
N VAL A 105 -18.66 7.04 5.65
CA VAL A 105 -17.56 6.16 6.07
C VAL A 105 -16.95 6.76 7.32
N ASP A 106 -17.19 6.10 8.44
CA ASP A 106 -16.87 6.61 9.77
C ASP A 106 -15.83 5.73 10.46
N PHE A 107 -14.68 6.34 10.77
CA PHE A 107 -13.54 5.70 11.40
C PHE A 107 -13.51 5.86 12.92
N THR A 108 -14.59 6.36 13.53
CA THR A 108 -14.73 6.42 14.99
C THR A 108 -14.50 5.04 15.61
N GLY A 109 -13.65 5.01 16.63
CA GLY A 109 -13.18 3.78 17.27
C GLY A 109 -11.81 3.30 16.80
N SER A 110 -11.25 3.87 15.73
CA SER A 110 -9.83 3.63 15.40
C SER A 110 -8.92 4.10 16.53
N ALA A 111 -7.74 3.49 16.65
CA ALA A 111 -6.79 3.79 17.71
C ALA A 111 -6.40 5.28 17.74
N PRO A 112 -6.04 5.83 18.91
CA PRO A 112 -5.39 7.14 18.97
C PRO A 112 -4.12 7.13 18.13
N GLN A 113 -3.66 8.31 17.69
CA GLN A 113 -2.34 8.43 17.07
C GLN A 113 -1.27 7.88 18.02
N CYS A 114 -0.25 7.25 17.45
CA CYS A 114 0.82 6.54 18.17
C CYS A 114 2.17 7.24 18.06
N ALA A 115 3.15 6.79 18.84
CA ALA A 115 4.49 7.36 18.82
C ALA A 115 5.28 6.95 17.56
N GLY A 116 5.06 5.72 17.08
CA GLY A 116 5.69 5.24 15.85
C GLY A 116 5.16 5.94 14.59
N SER A 117 5.80 5.69 13.46
CA SER A 117 5.60 6.47 12.24
C SER A 117 4.36 6.10 11.42
N ILE A 118 3.53 5.16 11.87
CA ILE A 118 2.38 4.64 11.12
C ILE A 118 1.12 5.51 11.22
N ASN A 119 1.22 6.74 11.70
CA ASN A 119 0.07 7.64 11.71
C ASN A 119 -0.27 8.12 10.29
N ALA A 120 -1.54 8.09 9.92
CA ALA A 120 -2.02 8.66 8.66
C ALA A 120 -2.61 10.06 8.88
N VAL A 121 -2.30 10.98 7.97
CA VAL A 121 -3.04 12.25 7.85
C VAL A 121 -4.38 12.00 7.17
N GLU A 122 -5.34 12.90 7.38
CA GLU A 122 -6.70 12.77 6.81
C GLU A 122 -6.71 12.49 5.31
N ALA A 123 -5.82 13.14 4.54
CA ALA A 123 -5.72 12.96 3.09
C ALA A 123 -5.46 11.48 2.70
N ILE A 124 -4.65 10.75 3.47
CA ILE A 124 -4.37 9.33 3.22
C ILE A 124 -5.64 8.50 3.44
N THR A 125 -6.37 8.77 4.51
CA THR A 125 -7.64 8.10 4.82
C THR A 125 -8.68 8.38 3.75
N TRP A 126 -8.79 9.63 3.30
CA TRP A 126 -9.65 10.03 2.20
C TRP A 126 -9.29 9.30 0.90
N SER A 127 -8.00 9.23 0.56
CA SER A 127 -7.50 8.51 -0.63
C SER A 127 -7.79 7.00 -0.58
N ALA A 128 -7.67 6.37 0.59
CA ALA A 128 -8.01 4.96 0.76
C ALA A 128 -9.52 4.70 0.54
N VAL A 129 -10.38 5.60 1.04
CA VAL A 129 -11.83 5.55 0.77
C VAL A 129 -12.10 5.75 -0.72
N PHE A 130 -11.50 6.77 -1.33
CA PHE A 130 -11.61 7.02 -2.78
C PHE A 130 -11.25 5.78 -3.59
N TYR A 131 -10.12 5.15 -3.29
CA TYR A 131 -9.64 3.95 -3.97
C TYR A 131 -10.67 2.80 -3.87
N VAL A 132 -11.16 2.50 -2.67
CA VAL A 132 -12.11 1.40 -2.46
C VAL A 132 -13.40 1.61 -3.24
N PHE A 133 -13.99 2.80 -3.18
CA PHE A 133 -15.23 3.07 -3.92
C PHE A 133 -14.98 3.14 -5.43
N ARG A 134 -13.79 3.59 -5.88
CA ARG A 134 -13.39 3.53 -7.29
C ARG A 134 -13.27 2.11 -7.82
N CYS A 135 -12.81 1.16 -7.00
CA CYS A 135 -12.76 -0.26 -7.36
C CYS A 135 -14.14 -0.90 -7.54
N LEU A 136 -15.20 -0.31 -6.97
CA LEU A 136 -16.58 -0.80 -7.12
C LEU A 136 -17.29 -0.27 -8.37
N LEU A 137 -16.67 0.62 -9.13
CA LEU A 137 -17.21 1.13 -10.40
C LEU A 137 -16.86 0.16 -11.53
N ASP A 138 -17.88 -0.25 -12.28
CA ASP A 138 -17.75 -1.22 -13.39
C ASP A 138 -17.10 -0.58 -14.64
N GLU A 139 -17.14 0.74 -14.77
CA GLU A 139 -16.74 1.49 -15.97
C GLU A 139 -15.41 2.25 -15.80
N GLN A 140 -14.82 2.64 -16.93
CA GLN A 140 -13.76 3.65 -16.99
C GLN A 140 -14.31 5.04 -16.63
N VAL A 141 -14.56 5.24 -15.34
CA VAL A 141 -14.96 6.55 -14.80
C VAL A 141 -13.71 7.40 -14.60
N PRO A 142 -13.72 8.67 -15.07
CA PRO A 142 -12.64 9.62 -14.80
C PRO A 142 -12.32 9.70 -13.31
N ALA A 143 -11.03 9.59 -12.97
CA ALA A 143 -10.56 9.65 -11.60
C ALA A 143 -10.49 11.11 -11.12
N THR A 144 -11.65 11.69 -10.81
CA THR A 144 -11.76 13.07 -10.30
C THR A 144 -12.34 13.08 -8.88
N SER A 145 -12.17 14.19 -8.16
CA SER A 145 -12.73 14.35 -6.81
C SER A 145 -14.26 14.29 -6.77
N GLY A 146 -14.93 14.40 -7.93
CA GLY A 146 -16.38 14.24 -8.04
C GLY A 146 -16.88 12.88 -7.55
N LEU A 147 -16.05 11.82 -7.66
CA LEU A 147 -16.33 10.49 -7.11
C LEU A 147 -16.68 10.51 -5.62
N MET A 148 -16.11 11.44 -4.86
CA MET A 148 -16.30 11.53 -3.41
C MET A 148 -17.44 12.46 -3.00
N ARG A 149 -18.06 13.22 -3.91
CA ARG A 149 -19.22 14.08 -3.59
C ARG A 149 -20.41 13.35 -2.93
N PRO A 150 -20.74 12.09 -3.27
CA PRO A 150 -21.79 11.34 -2.56
C PRO A 150 -21.28 10.58 -1.32
N ILE A 151 -20.00 10.70 -0.96
CA ILE A 151 -19.36 9.94 0.11
C ILE A 151 -18.83 10.91 1.18
N ARG A 152 -19.37 10.83 2.38
CA ARG A 152 -18.85 11.56 3.54
C ARG A 152 -17.81 10.69 4.25
N VAL A 153 -16.66 11.26 4.58
CA VAL A 153 -15.63 10.61 5.41
C VAL A 153 -15.61 11.28 6.78
N VAL A 154 -15.63 10.47 7.85
CA VAL A 154 -15.49 10.91 9.23
C VAL A 154 -14.24 10.25 9.80
N ALA A 155 -13.17 11.05 9.99
CA ALA A 155 -11.90 10.59 10.55
C ALA A 155 -11.56 11.45 11.78
N PRO A 156 -11.75 10.94 13.01
CA PRO A 156 -11.55 11.73 14.22
C PRO A 156 -10.12 12.27 14.34
N GLN A 157 -9.98 13.58 14.56
CA GLN A 157 -8.67 14.22 14.68
C GLN A 157 -7.92 13.75 15.94
N GLY A 158 -6.64 13.43 15.81
CA GLY A 158 -5.85 12.80 16.87
C GLY A 158 -5.93 11.27 16.89
N SER A 159 -6.54 10.65 15.88
CA SER A 159 -6.52 9.20 15.69
C SER A 159 -5.41 8.78 14.73
N ILE A 160 -5.13 7.49 14.68
CA ILE A 160 -4.17 6.89 13.73
C ILE A 160 -4.54 7.12 12.25
N VAL A 161 -5.80 7.48 11.97
CA VAL A 161 -6.32 7.76 10.62
C VAL A 161 -6.49 9.25 10.32
N ASN A 162 -6.25 10.13 11.30
CA ASN A 162 -6.24 11.59 11.12
C ASN A 162 -5.37 12.22 12.22
N ALA A 163 -4.07 12.07 12.09
CA ALA A 163 -3.12 12.49 13.10
C ALA A 163 -2.85 13.99 13.07
N ARG A 164 -2.55 14.54 14.25
CA ARG A 164 -2.15 15.94 14.43
C ARG A 164 -0.63 16.06 14.41
N PRO A 165 -0.08 17.17 13.88
CA PRO A 165 1.29 17.55 14.17
C PRO A 165 1.54 17.56 15.68
N PRO A 166 2.72 17.13 16.17
CA PRO A 166 3.92 16.71 15.44
C PRO A 166 4.05 15.18 15.25
N ALA A 167 2.96 14.42 15.20
CA ALA A 167 3.04 12.96 15.05
C ALA A 167 3.82 12.52 13.80
N ALA A 168 4.57 11.43 13.90
CA ALA A 168 5.31 10.86 12.78
C ALA A 168 4.36 10.14 11.81
N VAL A 169 4.42 10.49 10.51
CA VAL A 169 3.44 10.04 9.49
C VAL A 169 4.04 9.27 8.32
N ALA A 170 5.36 9.04 8.31
CA ALA A 170 6.05 8.39 7.19
C ALA A 170 5.47 7.01 6.82
N GLY A 171 5.00 6.26 7.81
CA GLY A 171 4.35 4.95 7.68
C GLY A 171 2.85 4.99 7.43
N GLY A 172 2.21 6.15 7.53
CA GLY A 172 0.77 6.28 7.31
C GLY A 172 0.34 5.93 5.89
N ASN A 173 1.07 6.45 4.90
CA ASN A 173 0.74 6.22 3.48
C ASN A 173 1.06 4.79 3.05
N VAL A 174 1.96 4.11 3.75
CA VAL A 174 2.44 2.80 3.34
C VAL A 174 1.74 1.65 4.07
N GLU A 175 1.70 1.66 5.40
CA GLU A 175 1.16 0.54 6.18
C GLU A 175 -0.29 0.77 6.61
N THR A 176 -0.60 1.96 7.15
CA THR A 176 -1.94 2.27 7.65
C THR A 176 -2.96 2.39 6.54
N SER A 177 -2.59 2.98 5.40
CA SER A 177 -3.45 3.04 4.21
C SER A 177 -3.86 1.64 3.70
N GLN A 178 -2.92 0.67 3.66
CA GLN A 178 -3.19 -0.72 3.31
C GLN A 178 -4.22 -1.32 4.27
N ARG A 179 -4.05 -1.08 5.58
CA ARG A 179 -4.99 -1.59 6.59
C ARG A 179 -6.36 -0.94 6.50
N ILE A 180 -6.44 0.35 6.19
CA ILE A 180 -7.71 1.05 5.95
C ILE A 180 -8.45 0.39 4.77
N VAL A 181 -7.76 0.16 3.65
CA VAL A 181 -8.34 -0.51 2.47
C VAL A 181 -8.83 -1.92 2.81
N ASP A 182 -8.01 -2.75 3.46
CA ASP A 182 -8.40 -4.10 3.90
C ASP A 182 -9.66 -4.06 4.78
N THR A 183 -9.74 -3.09 5.70
CA THR A 183 -10.88 -2.96 6.63
C THR A 183 -12.16 -2.48 5.92
N LEU A 184 -12.03 -1.54 4.99
CA LEU A 184 -13.13 -1.05 4.17
C LEU A 184 -13.72 -2.16 3.29
N PHE A 185 -12.88 -2.94 2.60
CA PHE A 185 -13.33 -4.09 1.84
C PHE A 185 -14.00 -5.12 2.76
N ARG A 186 -13.44 -5.39 3.94
CA ARG A 186 -14.05 -6.30 4.92
C ARG A 186 -15.45 -5.86 5.36
N ALA A 187 -15.68 -4.55 5.52
CA ALA A 187 -17.02 -4.02 5.81
C ALA A 187 -17.95 -4.20 4.61
N LEU A 188 -17.51 -3.82 3.41
CA LEU A 188 -18.30 -3.93 2.17
C LEU A 188 -18.59 -5.39 1.76
N ALA A 189 -17.78 -6.35 2.19
CA ALA A 189 -18.04 -7.77 1.95
C ALA A 189 -19.35 -8.23 2.58
N ARG A 190 -19.86 -7.53 3.61
CA ARG A 190 -21.17 -7.78 4.20
C ARG A 190 -22.33 -7.28 3.32
N ALA A 191 -22.07 -6.29 2.47
CA ALA A 191 -23.06 -5.65 1.60
C ALA A 191 -23.09 -6.26 0.20
N VAL A 192 -21.92 -6.52 -0.37
CA VAL A 192 -21.74 -7.01 -1.75
C VAL A 192 -20.72 -8.17 -1.78
N PRO A 193 -20.96 -9.29 -1.07
CA PRO A 193 -19.98 -10.38 -0.87
C PRO A 193 -19.45 -11.01 -2.17
N THR A 194 -20.22 -10.93 -3.25
CA THR A 194 -19.87 -11.47 -4.57
C THR A 194 -19.01 -10.54 -5.42
N ARG A 195 -18.67 -9.33 -4.93
CA ARG A 195 -17.79 -8.38 -5.61
C ARG A 195 -16.48 -8.11 -4.86
N ILE A 196 -16.39 -8.50 -3.59
CA ILE A 196 -15.26 -8.16 -2.73
C ILE A 196 -14.20 -9.29 -2.72
N PRO A 197 -12.91 -8.97 -2.96
CA PRO A 197 -11.83 -9.94 -2.80
C PRO A 197 -11.53 -10.22 -1.32
N ALA A 198 -10.86 -11.34 -1.05
CA ALA A 198 -10.18 -11.56 0.22
C ALA A 198 -9.03 -10.55 0.42
N ALA A 199 -8.45 -10.49 1.63
CA ALA A 199 -7.34 -9.58 1.88
C ALA A 199 -6.13 -9.90 0.99
N SER A 200 -5.49 -8.86 0.47
CA SER A 200 -4.15 -9.01 -0.13
C SER A 200 -3.08 -9.00 0.98
N GLN A 201 -1.80 -8.97 0.60
CA GLN A 201 -0.68 -8.97 1.52
C GLN A 201 -0.75 -7.92 2.64
N GLY A 202 -1.48 -6.81 2.46
CA GLY A 202 -1.80 -5.85 3.53
C GLY A 202 -0.61 -5.06 4.08
N THR A 203 0.46 -4.92 3.29
CA THR A 203 1.71 -4.20 3.60
C THR A 203 2.45 -3.89 2.29
N MET A 204 3.25 -2.83 2.26
CA MET A 204 4.11 -2.54 1.09
C MET A 204 5.51 -3.17 1.20
N ASN A 205 5.83 -3.73 2.38
CA ASN A 205 7.15 -4.29 2.69
C ASN A 205 8.28 -3.30 2.39
N ASN A 206 8.20 -2.10 2.99
CA ASN A 206 9.21 -1.06 2.74
C ASN A 206 10.56 -1.51 3.28
N LEU A 207 11.55 -1.47 2.41
CA LEU A 207 12.93 -1.80 2.69
C LEU A 207 13.81 -0.65 2.24
N THR A 208 14.57 -0.08 3.16
CA THR A 208 15.52 1.00 2.89
C THR A 208 16.92 0.60 3.28
N PHE A 209 17.89 1.10 2.51
CA PHE A 209 19.31 0.95 2.77
C PHE A 209 19.96 2.33 2.68
N GLY A 210 20.92 2.60 3.55
CA GLY A 210 21.74 3.79 3.47
C GLY A 210 23.12 3.55 4.05
N GLY A 211 24.12 4.20 3.46
CA GLY A 211 25.52 4.02 3.86
C GLY A 211 26.45 4.77 2.91
N ALA A 212 27.72 4.38 2.92
CA ALA A 212 28.72 4.85 1.97
C ALA A 212 29.04 3.76 0.95
N ASP A 213 29.09 4.10 -0.33
CA ASP A 213 29.47 3.17 -1.39
C ASP A 213 30.99 3.05 -1.48
N THR A 214 31.52 2.00 -0.86
CA THR A 214 32.96 1.71 -0.81
C THR A 214 33.52 1.14 -2.11
N ARG A 215 32.69 0.92 -3.13
CA ARG A 215 33.16 0.50 -4.49
C ARG A 215 33.74 1.68 -5.26
N HIS A 216 33.41 2.91 -4.83
CA HIS A 216 33.86 4.18 -5.41
C HIS A 216 34.51 5.05 -4.33
N SER A 217 34.45 6.38 -4.46
CA SER A 217 35.05 7.36 -3.54
C SER A 217 34.38 7.44 -2.14
N GLY A 218 33.52 6.50 -1.76
CA GLY A 218 32.82 6.52 -0.48
C GLY A 218 31.61 7.46 -0.44
N GLU A 219 31.04 7.78 -1.61
CA GLU A 219 29.85 8.63 -1.70
C GLU A 219 28.67 8.04 -0.92
N PRO A 220 27.83 8.87 -0.28
CA PRO A 220 26.64 8.39 0.39
C PRO A 220 25.63 7.83 -0.62
N PHE A 221 24.99 6.71 -0.28
CA PHE A 221 23.86 6.17 -1.02
C PHE A 221 22.63 6.04 -0.14
N ALA A 222 21.46 6.10 -0.77
CA ALA A 222 20.18 5.79 -0.16
C ALA A 222 19.32 5.04 -1.17
N TYR A 223 18.95 3.80 -0.86
CA TYR A 223 18.07 2.99 -1.67
C TYR A 223 16.76 2.72 -0.92
N TYR A 224 15.64 2.75 -1.65
CA TYR A 224 14.30 2.49 -1.13
C TYR A 224 13.55 1.60 -2.12
N GLU A 225 13.08 0.45 -1.64
CA GLU A 225 12.17 -0.41 -2.39
C GLU A 225 10.90 -0.74 -1.60
N THR A 226 9.84 -0.99 -2.34
CA THR A 226 8.66 -1.70 -1.85
C THR A 226 8.64 -3.07 -2.48
N ILE A 227 8.32 -4.10 -1.71
CA ILE A 227 8.35 -5.49 -2.20
C ILE A 227 6.92 -5.99 -2.37
N ALA A 228 6.59 -6.43 -3.58
CA ALA A 228 5.32 -7.02 -3.93
C ALA A 228 5.02 -8.33 -3.17
N GLY A 229 3.77 -8.81 -3.24
CA GLY A 229 3.34 -9.99 -2.51
C GLY A 229 2.06 -10.59 -3.06
N GLY A 230 1.34 -11.35 -2.24
CA GLY A 230 0.15 -12.06 -2.68
C GLY A 230 -1.10 -11.18 -2.74
N MET A 231 -1.81 -11.19 -3.87
CA MET A 231 -3.14 -10.59 -3.97
C MET A 231 -4.20 -11.53 -3.39
N GLY A 232 -5.21 -10.98 -2.71
CA GLY A 232 -6.35 -11.76 -2.25
C GLY A 232 -7.13 -12.37 -3.43
N ALA A 233 -7.60 -13.60 -3.25
CA ALA A 233 -8.49 -14.24 -4.22
C ALA A 233 -9.82 -13.48 -4.32
N ARG A 234 -10.49 -13.58 -5.47
CA ARG A 234 -11.75 -12.88 -5.73
C ARG A 234 -12.85 -13.84 -6.19
N PRO A 235 -14.12 -13.43 -6.12
CA PRO A 235 -15.22 -14.19 -6.68
C PRO A 235 -14.93 -14.52 -8.16
N GLY A 236 -14.70 -15.80 -8.44
CA GLY A 236 -14.48 -16.31 -9.80
C GLY A 236 -13.02 -16.46 -10.24
N LEU A 237 -12.02 -15.96 -9.48
CA LEU A 237 -10.62 -15.98 -9.90
C LEU A 237 -9.64 -16.04 -8.73
N ASP A 238 -8.53 -16.76 -8.94
CA ASP A 238 -7.38 -16.76 -8.03
C ASP A 238 -6.74 -15.36 -7.91
N GLY A 239 -6.05 -15.16 -6.78
CA GLY A 239 -5.22 -13.99 -6.56
C GLY A 239 -3.92 -14.07 -7.36
N LEU A 240 -3.48 -12.93 -7.89
CA LEU A 240 -2.18 -12.82 -8.57
C LEU A 240 -1.03 -12.89 -7.55
N SER A 241 0.05 -13.57 -7.93
CA SER A 241 1.21 -13.77 -7.07
C SER A 241 2.29 -12.73 -7.37
N GLY A 242 2.98 -12.25 -6.33
CA GLY A 242 4.11 -11.32 -6.46
C GLY A 242 3.78 -9.99 -7.14
N ILE A 243 2.61 -9.43 -6.88
CA ILE A 243 2.21 -8.11 -7.41
C ILE A 243 2.04 -7.07 -6.31
N HIS A 244 2.17 -5.80 -6.66
CA HIS A 244 1.73 -4.72 -5.78
C HIS A 244 0.20 -4.65 -5.77
N THR A 245 -0.35 -4.33 -4.59
CA THR A 245 -1.79 -4.33 -4.36
C THR A 245 -2.20 -3.06 -3.63
N HIS A 246 -3.40 -2.58 -3.94
CA HIS A 246 -4.03 -1.44 -3.28
C HIS A 246 -3.21 -0.15 -3.38
N MET A 247 -2.68 0.34 -2.26
CA MET A 247 -2.04 1.65 -2.16
C MET A 247 -0.62 1.69 -2.74
N THR A 248 -0.24 0.69 -3.54
CA THR A 248 1.07 0.58 -4.18
C THR A 248 0.92 0.16 -5.64
N ASN A 249 1.69 0.79 -6.53
CA ASN A 249 1.75 0.45 -7.96
C ASN A 249 3.16 0.78 -8.53
N SER A 250 4.20 0.45 -7.78
CA SER A 250 5.59 0.59 -8.21
C SER A 250 5.98 -0.56 -9.15
N LEU A 251 6.85 -0.26 -10.12
CA LEU A 251 7.59 -1.30 -10.83
C LEU A 251 8.73 -1.80 -9.94
N ASN A 252 9.11 -3.06 -10.11
CA ASN A 252 10.28 -3.59 -9.42
C ASN A 252 11.56 -2.94 -9.97
N SER A 253 12.55 -2.70 -9.12
CA SER A 253 13.89 -2.33 -9.58
C SER A 253 14.53 -3.55 -10.30
N PRO A 254 15.00 -3.40 -11.55
CA PRO A 254 15.76 -4.46 -12.21
C PRO A 254 16.99 -4.84 -11.38
N VAL A 255 17.29 -6.14 -11.30
CA VAL A 255 18.40 -6.65 -10.48
C VAL A 255 19.72 -6.04 -10.92
N GLU A 256 20.00 -6.06 -12.22
CA GLU A 256 21.27 -5.52 -12.78
C GLU A 256 21.45 -4.03 -12.48
N VAL A 257 20.37 -3.24 -12.55
CA VAL A 257 20.40 -1.81 -12.22
C VAL A 257 20.69 -1.60 -10.74
N LEU A 258 20.04 -2.38 -9.86
CA LEU A 258 20.26 -2.31 -8.41
C LEU A 258 21.71 -2.64 -8.06
N GLU A 259 22.24 -3.74 -8.58
CA GLU A 259 23.61 -4.18 -8.29
C GLU A 259 24.68 -3.28 -8.89
N HIS A 260 24.38 -2.65 -10.04
CA HIS A 260 25.26 -1.64 -10.62
C HIS A 260 25.28 -0.37 -9.75
N ALA A 261 24.11 0.18 -9.43
CA ALA A 261 23.98 1.48 -8.79
C ALA A 261 24.33 1.48 -7.30
N TYR A 262 24.17 0.37 -6.58
CA TYR A 262 24.32 0.32 -5.12
C TYR A 262 25.22 -0.84 -4.66
N PRO A 263 25.89 -0.73 -3.50
CA PRO A 263 26.71 -1.80 -2.92
C PRO A 263 25.82 -2.91 -2.30
N LEU A 264 24.91 -3.44 -3.13
CA LEU A 264 23.90 -4.42 -2.79
C LEU A 264 23.95 -5.53 -3.85
N ARG A 265 23.71 -6.77 -3.46
CA ARG A 265 23.63 -7.90 -4.39
C ARG A 265 22.39 -8.75 -4.13
N VAL A 266 21.60 -9.01 -5.16
CA VAL A 266 20.41 -9.84 -5.04
C VAL A 266 20.81 -11.30 -5.10
N ARG A 267 20.65 -12.00 -3.97
CA ARG A 267 20.92 -13.45 -3.89
C ARG A 267 19.72 -14.29 -4.29
N LYS A 268 18.50 -13.77 -4.05
CA LYS A 268 17.26 -14.44 -4.39
C LYS A 268 16.15 -13.45 -4.65
N TYR A 269 15.40 -13.71 -5.71
CA TYR A 269 14.16 -13.03 -6.01
C TYR A 269 13.20 -14.00 -6.68
N GLY A 270 12.12 -14.37 -6.01
CA GLY A 270 11.16 -15.32 -6.58
C GLY A 270 9.91 -15.49 -5.75
N LEU A 271 8.92 -16.19 -6.32
CA LEU A 271 7.65 -16.44 -5.64
C LEU A 271 7.83 -17.34 -4.41
N ARG A 272 7.19 -16.95 -3.31
CA ARG A 272 7.08 -17.71 -2.07
C ARG A 272 5.97 -18.74 -2.20
N ARG A 273 6.22 -19.80 -2.98
CA ARG A 273 5.21 -20.80 -3.35
C ARG A 273 4.48 -21.40 -2.14
N GLY A 274 3.16 -21.48 -2.22
CA GLY A 274 2.32 -22.05 -1.17
C GLY A 274 2.03 -21.11 0.00
N SER A 275 2.36 -19.82 -0.12
CA SER A 275 2.04 -18.81 0.88
C SER A 275 0.63 -18.25 0.75
N GLY A 276 0.01 -18.36 -0.43
CA GLY A 276 -1.36 -17.96 -0.68
C GLY A 276 -2.39 -18.84 0.05
N GLY A 277 -3.41 -18.20 0.61
CA GLY A 277 -4.49 -18.85 1.34
C GLY A 277 -5.31 -19.79 0.46
N LYS A 278 -5.70 -20.94 1.03
CA LYS A 278 -6.54 -21.94 0.34
C LYS A 278 -7.98 -21.45 0.24
N GLY A 279 -8.66 -21.78 -0.85
CA GLY A 279 -10.09 -21.51 -1.03
C GLY A 279 -10.61 -22.21 -2.27
N ARG A 280 -11.87 -21.96 -2.63
CA ARG A 280 -12.36 -22.30 -3.98
C ARG A 280 -11.49 -21.62 -5.03
N TRP A 281 -11.10 -20.38 -4.73
CA TRP A 281 -10.08 -19.61 -5.41
C TRP A 281 -8.94 -19.35 -4.41
N ARG A 282 -7.71 -19.60 -4.84
CA ARG A 282 -6.50 -19.47 -4.03
C ARG A 282 -6.02 -18.03 -4.00
N GLY A 283 -5.55 -17.59 -2.84
CA GLY A 283 -4.81 -16.33 -2.75
C GLY A 283 -3.47 -16.45 -3.49
N GLY A 284 -2.96 -15.31 -3.96
CA GLY A 284 -1.65 -15.24 -4.61
C GLY A 284 -0.53 -15.52 -3.62
N ASP A 285 0.57 -16.08 -4.13
CA ASP A 285 1.79 -16.28 -3.37
C ASP A 285 2.58 -14.96 -3.22
N GLY A 286 3.23 -14.78 -2.07
CA GLY A 286 4.17 -13.70 -1.81
C GLY A 286 5.50 -13.86 -2.55
N ILE A 287 6.51 -13.15 -2.09
CA ILE A 287 7.87 -13.09 -2.67
C ILE A 287 8.90 -13.44 -1.59
N VAL A 288 9.99 -14.09 -1.99
CA VAL A 288 11.24 -14.16 -1.24
C VAL A 288 12.24 -13.22 -1.91
N ARG A 289 12.72 -12.23 -1.17
CA ARG A 289 13.72 -11.24 -1.59
C ARG A 289 14.92 -11.33 -0.64
N GLU A 290 16.10 -11.64 -1.17
CA GLU A 290 17.35 -11.71 -0.39
C GLU A 290 18.37 -10.75 -1.00
N ILE A 291 18.87 -9.84 -0.17
CA ILE A 291 19.86 -8.83 -0.56
C ILE A 291 21.08 -8.96 0.35
N GLU A 292 22.24 -9.18 -0.25
CA GLU A 292 23.56 -9.12 0.38
C GLU A 292 24.04 -7.68 0.42
N LEU A 293 24.55 -7.27 1.57
CA LEU A 293 25.16 -5.96 1.78
C LEU A 293 26.64 -6.06 1.43
N LEU A 294 27.13 -5.28 0.46
CA LEU A 294 28.54 -5.29 0.06
C LEU A 294 29.38 -4.26 0.83
N ALA A 295 28.73 -3.41 1.63
CA ALA A 295 29.32 -2.44 2.53
C ALA A 295 28.56 -2.42 3.87
N GLU A 296 29.15 -1.83 4.91
CA GLU A 296 28.38 -1.53 6.12
C GLU A 296 27.20 -0.63 5.77
N THR A 297 26.00 -1.06 6.17
CA THR A 297 24.76 -0.44 5.70
C THR A 297 23.76 -0.33 6.84
N GLN A 298 23.15 0.84 6.98
CA GLN A 298 21.95 1.02 7.77
C GLN A 298 20.76 0.45 6.99
N VAL A 299 20.02 -0.47 7.61
CA VAL A 299 18.83 -1.10 7.04
C VAL A 299 17.60 -0.63 7.79
N GLY A 300 16.60 -0.18 7.06
CA GLY A 300 15.26 0.14 7.59
C GLY A 300 14.22 -0.84 7.05
N LEU A 301 13.45 -1.43 7.95
CA LEU A 301 12.25 -2.20 7.62
C LEU A 301 11.04 -1.48 8.18
N LEU A 302 10.04 -1.27 7.32
CA LEU A 302 8.74 -0.78 7.71
C LEU A 302 7.67 -1.63 7.03
N CYS A 303 7.16 -2.59 7.80
CA CYS A 303 6.26 -3.62 7.30
C CYS A 303 5.17 -3.98 8.32
N ASP A 304 4.17 -4.74 7.87
CA ASP A 304 3.11 -5.29 8.71
C ASP A 304 2.78 -6.76 8.34
N ARG A 305 1.78 -7.40 8.94
CA ARG A 305 1.41 -8.82 8.68
C ARG A 305 2.54 -9.82 8.95
N ARG A 306 3.37 -9.54 9.96
CA ARG A 306 4.39 -10.47 10.52
C ARG A 306 3.83 -11.22 11.72
N GLU A 307 2.88 -10.62 12.44
CA GLU A 307 2.17 -11.22 13.57
C GLU A 307 0.73 -11.59 13.22
N THR A 308 0.10 -10.91 12.28
CA THR A 308 -1.24 -11.23 11.75
C THR A 308 -1.19 -11.73 10.31
N SER A 309 -2.13 -12.61 9.95
CA SER A 309 -2.28 -13.10 8.57
C SER A 309 -3.28 -12.26 7.79
N PRO A 310 -3.07 -12.05 6.48
CA PRO A 310 -4.13 -11.61 5.57
C PRO A 310 -5.33 -12.55 5.64
N TYR A 311 -6.52 -12.00 5.88
CA TYR A 311 -7.74 -12.80 6.08
C TYR A 311 -8.24 -13.41 4.76
N GLY A 312 -8.77 -14.63 4.83
CA GLY A 312 -9.59 -15.19 3.76
C GLY A 312 -11.03 -14.69 3.83
N LEU A 313 -11.80 -14.87 2.76
CA LEU A 313 -13.19 -14.39 2.68
C LEU A 313 -14.14 -15.49 2.20
N SER A 314 -15.40 -15.42 2.64
CA SER A 314 -16.46 -16.36 2.24
C SER A 314 -16.12 -17.84 2.46
N GLY A 315 -15.39 -18.16 3.55
CA GLY A 315 -14.94 -19.52 3.88
C GLY A 315 -13.56 -19.89 3.32
N GLY A 316 -12.86 -18.96 2.67
CA GLY A 316 -11.45 -19.12 2.32
C GLY A 316 -10.53 -18.99 3.52
N ALA A 317 -9.39 -19.67 3.47
CA ALA A 317 -8.35 -19.66 4.50
C ALA A 317 -7.44 -18.42 4.38
N PRO A 318 -6.85 -17.97 5.49
CA PRO A 318 -5.91 -16.85 5.48
C PRO A 318 -4.62 -17.17 4.71
N GLY A 319 -3.98 -16.11 4.22
CA GLY A 319 -2.63 -16.16 3.66
C GLY A 319 -1.56 -16.35 4.75
N ALA A 320 -0.39 -16.83 4.36
CA ALA A 320 0.75 -16.94 5.26
C ALA A 320 1.29 -15.53 5.61
N LYS A 321 1.73 -15.37 6.87
CA LYS A 321 2.39 -14.15 7.37
C LYS A 321 3.72 -13.92 6.66
N GLY A 322 4.14 -12.66 6.61
CA GLY A 322 5.48 -12.27 6.20
C GLY A 322 6.53 -12.60 7.27
N LYS A 323 7.80 -12.65 6.86
CA LYS A 323 8.95 -12.88 7.74
C LYS A 323 10.12 -12.01 7.30
N ASN A 324 10.86 -11.50 8.28
CA ASN A 324 12.07 -10.71 8.05
C ASN A 324 13.22 -11.38 8.80
N GLU A 325 14.36 -11.56 8.15
CA GLU A 325 15.53 -12.20 8.74
C GLU A 325 16.81 -11.47 8.33
N LEU A 326 17.76 -11.40 9.27
CA LEU A 326 19.15 -11.01 9.01
C LEU A 326 20.02 -12.26 9.14
N VAL A 327 20.79 -12.58 8.12
CA VAL A 327 21.77 -13.68 8.17
C VAL A 327 23.18 -13.09 8.19
N VAL A 328 23.95 -13.42 9.23
CA VAL A 328 25.35 -12.99 9.36
C VAL A 328 26.20 -14.23 9.56
N LYS A 329 27.19 -14.46 8.68
CA LYS A 329 28.08 -15.64 8.72
C LYS A 329 27.27 -16.97 8.83
N GLY A 330 26.18 -17.07 8.06
CA GLY A 330 25.30 -18.24 8.02
C GLY A 330 24.30 -18.36 9.19
N LYS A 331 24.37 -17.49 10.22
CA LYS A 331 23.43 -17.52 11.35
C LYS A 331 22.26 -16.57 11.09
N ALA A 332 21.04 -17.11 11.03
CA ALA A 332 19.83 -16.34 10.82
C ALA A 332 19.26 -15.81 12.15
N LYS A 333 18.87 -14.53 12.17
CA LYS A 333 18.17 -13.86 13.27
C LYS A 333 16.88 -13.25 12.72
N ARG A 334 15.75 -13.55 13.38
CA ARG A 334 14.46 -12.93 13.04
C ARG A 334 14.50 -11.42 13.35
N LEU A 335 14.01 -10.62 12.42
CA LEU A 335 13.84 -9.18 12.56
C LEU A 335 12.38 -8.84 12.85
N ALA A 336 12.16 -7.72 13.53
CA ALA A 336 10.82 -7.18 13.74
C ALA A 336 10.20 -6.70 12.41
N ALA A 337 8.89 -6.47 12.42
CA ALA A 337 8.19 -5.92 11.25
C ALA A 337 8.61 -4.48 10.93
N LYS A 338 8.94 -3.71 11.98
CA LYS A 338 9.33 -2.31 11.92
C LYS A 338 10.60 -2.15 12.75
N CYS A 339 11.74 -1.87 12.13
CA CYS A 339 13.02 -1.70 12.82
C CYS A 339 14.05 -0.97 11.95
N SER A 340 15.05 -0.38 12.60
CA SER A 340 16.26 0.15 11.95
C SER A 340 17.49 -0.39 12.66
N PHE A 341 18.52 -0.79 11.91
CA PHE A 341 19.76 -1.32 12.46
C PHE A 341 20.91 -1.15 11.47
N TYR A 342 22.14 -1.20 11.97
CA TYR A 342 23.34 -1.32 11.12
C TYR A 342 23.70 -2.80 10.95
N ALA A 343 24.12 -3.16 9.75
CA ALA A 343 24.61 -4.49 9.44
C ALA A 343 25.94 -4.42 8.67
N PRO A 344 26.89 -5.33 8.96
CA PRO A 344 28.19 -5.34 8.32
C PRO A 344 28.10 -5.84 6.87
N ALA A 345 29.14 -5.57 6.10
CA ALA A 345 29.33 -6.18 4.78
C ALA A 345 29.31 -7.73 4.88
N GLY A 346 28.75 -8.38 3.86
CA GLY A 346 28.51 -9.81 3.79
C GLY A 346 27.26 -10.30 4.55
N ALA A 347 26.54 -9.42 5.24
CA ALA A 347 25.24 -9.77 5.82
C ALA A 347 24.16 -9.88 4.74
N LEU A 348 23.17 -10.74 4.96
CA LEU A 348 22.02 -10.92 4.07
C LEU A 348 20.74 -10.47 4.77
N VAL A 349 19.98 -9.58 4.13
CA VAL A 349 18.62 -9.23 4.54
C VAL A 349 17.64 -10.03 3.70
N ARG A 350 16.86 -10.90 4.35
CA ARG A 350 15.81 -11.71 3.72
C ARG A 350 14.45 -11.20 4.13
N VAL A 351 13.62 -10.87 3.14
CA VAL A 351 12.21 -10.53 3.31
C VAL A 351 11.36 -11.57 2.59
N GLU A 352 10.52 -12.25 3.35
CA GLU A 352 9.42 -13.07 2.84
C GLU A 352 8.12 -12.27 2.97
N THR A 353 7.53 -11.88 1.84
CA THR A 353 6.28 -11.10 1.87
C THR A 353 5.07 -12.00 2.12
N PRO A 354 3.98 -11.44 2.70
CA PRO A 354 2.76 -12.21 2.95
C PRO A 354 2.11 -12.72 1.66
N GLY A 355 1.39 -13.85 1.76
CA GLY A 355 0.49 -14.31 0.71
C GLY A 355 -0.89 -13.62 0.81
N GLY A 356 -1.71 -13.73 -0.23
CA GLY A 356 -3.09 -13.25 -0.20
C GLY A 356 -4.03 -14.26 0.48
N GLY A 357 -5.17 -13.80 0.99
CA GLY A 357 -6.23 -14.66 1.50
C GLY A 357 -6.95 -15.44 0.39
N GLY A 358 -7.41 -16.65 0.69
CA GLY A 358 -8.26 -17.43 -0.21
C GLY A 358 -9.71 -16.96 -0.18
N TRP A 359 -10.47 -17.35 -1.21
CA TRP A 359 -11.90 -17.01 -1.34
C TRP A 359 -12.74 -18.26 -1.54
N GLY A 360 -13.83 -18.38 -0.79
CA GLY A 360 -14.74 -19.52 -0.86
C GLY A 360 -14.21 -20.77 -0.16
N PRO A 361 -15.08 -21.72 0.23
CA PRO A 361 -14.64 -22.98 0.82
C PRO A 361 -13.76 -23.76 -0.16
N PRO A 362 -12.68 -24.40 0.29
CA PRO A 362 -11.82 -25.22 -0.57
C PRO A 362 -12.64 -26.26 -1.33
N ARG A 363 -12.31 -26.47 -2.61
CA ARG A 363 -12.90 -27.60 -3.35
C ARG A 363 -12.50 -28.88 -2.62
N ARG A 364 -13.47 -29.72 -2.25
CA ARG A 364 -13.19 -31.08 -1.73
C ARG A 364 -12.28 -31.76 -2.75
N THR A 365 -11.04 -32.05 -2.38
CA THR A 365 -10.21 -32.99 -3.12
C THR A 365 -10.94 -34.32 -3.08
N GLN A 366 -11.55 -34.75 -4.19
CA GLN A 366 -11.85 -36.16 -4.36
C GLN A 366 -10.50 -36.86 -4.24
N GLY A 367 -10.33 -37.60 -3.13
CA GLY A 367 -9.10 -38.32 -2.88
C GLY A 367 -8.77 -39.14 -4.12
N ARG A 368 -7.54 -39.00 -4.62
CA ARG A 368 -6.98 -39.99 -5.54
C ARG A 368 -7.19 -41.34 -4.86
N ARG A 369 -8.12 -42.15 -5.38
CA ARG A 369 -8.16 -43.58 -5.06
C ARG A 369 -6.75 -44.08 -5.33
N LYS A 370 -6.08 -44.56 -4.29
CA LYS A 370 -4.91 -45.41 -4.46
C LYS A 370 -5.41 -46.63 -5.21
N THR A 371 -5.12 -46.71 -6.51
CA THR A 371 -5.07 -47.99 -7.23
C THR A 371 -3.64 -48.48 -7.18
#